data_AF-A0A7K2Q1E8-F1
#
_entry.id   AF-A0A7K2Q1E8-F1
#
_cell.length_a   1.000
_cell.length_b   1.000
_cell.length_c   1.000
_cell.angle_alpha   90.00
_cell.angle_beta   90.00
_cell.angle_gamma   90.00
#
_symmetry.space_group_name_H-M   'P 1'
#
loop_
_entity.id
_entity.type
_entity.pdbx_description
1 polymer ?
#
loop_
_entity_poly.entity_id
_entity_poly.type
_entity_poly.pdbx_seq_one_letter_code
_entity_poly.pdbx_strand_id
1 'polypeptide(L)'
;DGHKGVVRNPATGDLDVVDVTPENESAILVHDAHAKSPTTAFALSRLADADTLHRTPMGVFRDVERPVYDTLMAEQLQAAVDSKGEGDLAGVMAGNDTWTVVA
;
A
#
# COMPACT_ATOMS: atom_id res chain seq x y z
N ASP A 1 33.21 -3.65 1.62
CA ASP A 1 33.34 -2.54 2.57
C ASP A 1 32.06 -2.31 3.35
N GLY A 2 31.85 -3.09 4.42
CA GLY A 2 30.66 -3.06 5.28
C GLY A 2 30.66 -1.94 6.32
N HIS A 3 31.25 -0.79 6.01
CA HIS A 3 31.38 0.35 6.92
C HIS A 3 30.29 1.41 6.72
N LYS A 4 29.35 1.22 5.79
CA LYS A 4 28.24 2.15 5.56
C LYS A 4 26.95 1.60 6.14
N GLY A 5 26.13 2.49 6.69
CA GLY A 5 24.80 2.20 7.19
C GLY A 5 23.81 3.29 6.80
N VAL A 6 22.53 3.03 7.03
CA VAL A 6 21.45 4.00 6.80
C VAL A 6 20.88 4.39 8.15
N VAL A 7 20.71 5.68 8.41
CA VAL A 7 20.07 6.21 9.62
C VAL A 7 18.88 7.08 9.24
N ARG A 8 17.93 7.23 10.18
CA ARG A 8 16.83 8.18 10.00
C ARG A 8 17.17 9.49 10.70
N ASN A 9 17.14 10.59 9.95
CA ASN A 9 17.33 11.93 10.50
C ASN A 9 16.14 12.28 11.42
N PRO A 10 16.35 12.56 12.72
CA PRO A 10 15.25 12.86 13.64
C PRO A 10 14.61 14.23 13.40
N ALA A 11 15.30 15.15 12.73
CA ALA A 11 14.79 16.49 12.45
C ALA A 11 13.95 16.54 11.17
N THR A 12 14.37 15.85 10.11
CA THR A 12 13.68 15.88 8.80
C THR A 12 12.86 14.62 8.51
N GLY A 13 13.21 13.49 9.13
CA GLY A 13 12.65 12.17 8.86
C GLY A 13 13.26 11.47 7.64
N ASP A 14 14.20 12.10 6.94
CA ASP A 14 14.87 11.53 5.77
C ASP A 14 15.83 10.40 6.15
N LEU A 15 16.27 9.64 5.14
CA LEU A 15 17.28 8.60 5.30
C LEU A 15 18.61 9.08 4.78
N ASP A 16 19.63 8.98 5.61
CA ASP A 16 21.00 9.39 5.30
C ASP A 16 21.92 8.17 5.31
N VAL A 17 22.85 8.10 4.34
CA VAL A 17 23.92 7.10 4.35
C VAL A 17 25.11 7.63 5.13
N VAL A 18 25.49 6.92 6.18
CA VAL A 18 26.57 7.31 7.10
C VAL A 18 27.67 6.26 7.14
N ASP A 19 28.85 6.65 7.60
CA ASP A 19 29.85 5.72 8.09
C ASP A 19 29.41 5.15 9.45
N VAL A 20 29.47 3.84 9.61
CA VAL A 20 29.10 3.16 10.86
C VAL A 20 30.25 3.31 11.85
N THR A 21 29.92 3.79 13.04
CA THR A 21 30.84 3.92 14.17
C THR A 21 30.19 3.30 15.41
N PRO A 22 30.97 2.91 16.43
CA PRO A 22 30.40 2.37 17.67
C PRO A 22 29.35 3.29 18.33
N GLU A 23 29.46 4.61 18.13
CA GLU A 23 28.55 5.60 18.70
C GLU A 23 27.19 5.67 17.97
N ASN A 24 27.15 5.31 16.67
CA ASN A 24 25.94 5.40 15.86
C ASN A 24 25.30 4.05 15.52
N GLU A 25 25.90 2.94 15.97
CA GLU A 25 25.44 1.57 15.68
C GLU A 25 23.97 1.35 16.07
N SER A 26 23.54 1.94 17.20
CA SER A 26 22.15 1.85 17.67
C SER A 26 21.14 2.64 16.83
N ALA A 27 21.60 3.60 16.02
CA ALA A 27 20.76 4.41 15.14
C ALA A 27 20.61 3.81 13.74
N ILE A 28 21.35 2.72 13.42
CA ILE A 28 21.30 2.07 12.13
C ILE A 28 19.90 1.47 11.91
N LEU A 29 19.31 1.85 10.78
CA LEU A 29 18.01 1.39 10.35
C LEU A 29 18.08 -0.09 9.98
N VAL A 30 17.36 -0.92 10.71
CA VAL A 30 17.06 -2.30 10.32
C VAL A 30 15.78 -2.30 9.48
N HIS A 31 15.90 -2.71 8.21
CA HIS A 31 14.77 -2.74 7.29
C HIS A 31 13.86 -3.96 7.54
N ASP A 32 12.57 -3.70 7.70
CA ASP A 32 11.51 -4.72 7.71
C ASP A 32 10.60 -4.50 6.50
N ALA A 33 10.68 -5.41 5.53
CA ALA A 33 9.87 -5.35 4.32
C ALA A 33 8.36 -5.56 4.60
N HIS A 34 8.01 -6.19 5.71
CA HIS A 34 6.63 -6.52 6.10
C HIS A 34 5.97 -5.47 6.99
N ALA A 35 6.68 -4.36 7.26
CA ALA A 35 6.15 -3.27 8.06
C ALA A 35 4.80 -2.78 7.50
N LYS A 36 3.80 -2.66 8.40
CA LYS A 36 2.45 -2.18 8.02
C LYS A 36 2.51 -0.82 7.34
N SER A 37 3.36 0.07 7.84
CA SER A 37 3.55 1.41 7.30
C SER A 37 4.44 1.40 6.05
N PRO A 38 4.05 2.06 4.95
CA PRO A 38 4.88 2.21 3.76
C PRO A 38 6.12 3.09 3.94
N THR A 39 6.20 3.86 5.02
CA THR A 39 7.08 5.04 5.13
C THR A 39 8.55 4.69 4.88
N THR A 40 9.06 3.63 5.52
CA THR A 40 10.46 3.22 5.35
C THR A 40 10.74 2.70 3.94
N ALA A 41 9.84 1.91 3.36
CA ALA A 41 9.98 1.39 2.00
C ALA A 41 10.11 2.53 0.96
N PHE A 42 9.24 3.54 1.05
CA PHE A 42 9.30 4.71 0.16
C PHE A 42 10.49 5.62 0.44
N ALA A 43 10.99 5.66 1.67
CA ALA A 43 12.20 6.42 1.98
C ALA A 43 13.43 5.72 1.39
N LEU A 44 13.52 4.39 1.49
CA LEU A 44 14.59 3.60 0.88
C LEU A 44 14.60 3.74 -0.64
N SER A 45 13.44 3.76 -1.31
CA SER A 45 13.40 3.91 -2.77
C SER A 45 13.96 5.23 -3.30
N ARG A 46 14.15 6.23 -2.43
CA ARG A 46 14.65 7.58 -2.76
C ARG A 46 16.07 7.82 -2.24
N LEU A 47 16.73 6.81 -1.69
CA LEU A 47 18.09 6.94 -1.15
C LEU A 47 19.16 7.10 -2.24
N ALA A 48 18.85 6.67 -3.47
CA ALA A 48 19.74 6.83 -4.61
C ALA A 48 19.85 8.31 -4.99
N ASP A 49 21.07 8.79 -5.12
CA ASP A 49 21.36 10.10 -5.70
C ASP A 49 21.00 10.07 -7.21
N ALA A 50 20.12 10.97 -7.64
CA ALA A 50 19.55 10.97 -8.98
C ALA A 50 20.58 11.29 -10.09
N ASP A 51 21.65 12.01 -9.75
CA ASP A 51 22.64 12.49 -10.72
C ASP A 51 23.83 11.54 -10.84
N THR A 52 24.18 10.85 -9.75
CA THR A 52 25.37 9.99 -9.69
C THR A 52 25.05 8.50 -9.67
N LEU A 53 23.81 8.11 -9.35
CA LEU A 53 23.35 6.73 -9.13
C LEU A 53 24.17 5.94 -8.09
N HIS A 54 25.06 6.62 -7.36
CA HIS A 54 25.82 5.99 -6.29
C HIS A 54 24.88 5.58 -5.16
N ARG A 55 25.14 4.40 -4.59
CA ARG A 55 24.40 3.86 -3.43
C ARG A 55 22.93 3.56 -3.72
N THR A 56 22.63 3.13 -4.94
CA THR A 56 21.29 2.66 -5.33
C THR A 56 20.91 1.44 -4.48
N PRO A 57 19.84 1.52 -3.66
CA PRO A 57 19.40 0.38 -2.87
C PRO A 57 18.81 -0.70 -3.77
N MET A 58 19.07 -1.95 -3.44
CA MET A 58 18.60 -3.11 -4.17
C MET A 58 17.95 -4.10 -3.21
N GLY A 59 16.91 -4.79 -3.67
CA GLY A 59 16.18 -5.79 -2.89
C GLY A 59 14.70 -5.46 -2.72
N VAL A 60 14.04 -6.18 -1.81
CA VAL A 60 12.61 -6.00 -1.56
C VAL A 60 12.40 -4.88 -0.55
N PHE A 61 11.90 -3.74 -1.01
CA PHE A 61 11.58 -2.61 -0.13
C PHE A 61 10.28 -2.82 0.61
N ARG A 62 9.32 -3.54 0.02
CA ARG A 62 8.03 -3.83 0.65
C ARG A 62 7.47 -5.16 0.20
N ASP A 63 7.09 -5.98 1.16
CA ASP A 63 6.43 -7.26 0.98
C ASP A 63 5.26 -7.32 1.98
N VAL A 64 4.04 -7.09 1.50
CA VAL A 64 2.86 -7.06 2.37
C VAL A 64 1.68 -7.75 1.71
N GLU A 65 0.97 -8.54 2.50
CA GLU A 65 -0.27 -9.17 2.08
C GLU A 65 -1.43 -8.18 2.24
N ARG A 66 -2.14 -7.89 1.15
CA ARG A 66 -3.34 -7.04 1.14
C ARG A 66 -4.34 -7.59 0.12
N PRO A 67 -5.65 -7.57 0.44
CA PRO A 67 -6.67 -8.00 -0.51
C PRO A 67 -6.66 -7.09 -1.74
N VAL A 68 -6.93 -7.69 -2.90
CA VAL A 68 -7.05 -6.96 -4.15
C VAL A 68 -8.46 -6.38 -4.29
N TYR A 69 -8.57 -5.30 -5.05
CA TYR A 69 -9.83 -4.58 -5.23
C TYR A 69 -10.97 -5.48 -5.71
N ASP A 70 -10.71 -6.34 -6.69
CA ASP A 70 -11.72 -7.21 -7.30
C ASP A 70 -12.33 -8.20 -6.30
N THR A 71 -11.49 -8.85 -5.49
CA THR A 71 -11.95 -9.74 -4.42
C THR A 71 -12.86 -9.00 -3.43
N LEU A 72 -12.45 -7.81 -2.99
CA LEU A 72 -13.26 -6.99 -2.09
C LEU A 72 -14.57 -6.53 -2.73
N MET A 73 -14.56 -6.20 -4.02
CA MET A 73 -15.75 -5.78 -4.75
C MET A 73 -16.74 -6.95 -4.91
N ALA A 74 -16.24 -8.14 -5.24
CA ALA A 74 -17.06 -9.35 -5.35
C ALA A 74 -17.70 -9.71 -4.00
N GLU A 75 -16.94 -9.63 -2.91
CA GLU A 75 -17.46 -9.84 -1.55
C GLU A 75 -18.58 -8.84 -1.21
N GLN A 76 -18.42 -7.56 -1.59
CA GLN A 76 -19.46 -6.53 -1.39
C GLN A 76 -20.73 -6.82 -2.19
N LEU A 77 -20.61 -7.28 -3.44
CA LEU A 77 -21.75 -7.64 -4.28
C LEU A 77 -22.51 -8.84 -3.69
N GLN A 78 -21.78 -9.88 -3.30
CA GLN A 78 -22.39 -11.07 -2.69
C GLN A 78 -23.15 -10.71 -1.40
N ALA A 79 -22.54 -9.91 -0.52
CA ALA A 79 -23.20 -9.46 0.70
C ALA A 79 -24.48 -8.63 0.41
N ALA A 80 -24.50 -7.86 -0.68
CA ALA A 80 -25.70 -7.12 -1.10
C ALA A 80 -26.81 -8.07 -1.59
N VAL A 81 -26.45 -9.09 -2.39
CA VAL A 81 -27.40 -10.10 -2.86
C VAL A 81 -27.97 -10.91 -1.70
N ASP A 82 -27.13 -11.36 -0.76
CA ASP A 82 -27.54 -12.14 0.40
C ASP A 82 -28.51 -11.36 1.31
N SER A 83 -28.34 -10.03 1.39
CA SER A 83 -29.16 -9.18 2.27
C SER A 83 -30.38 -8.57 1.60
N LYS A 84 -30.36 -8.33 0.28
CA LYS A 84 -31.42 -7.60 -0.45
C LYS A 84 -32.05 -8.40 -1.59
N GLY A 85 -31.56 -9.60 -1.88
CA GLY A 85 -31.92 -10.39 -3.06
C GLY A 85 -31.18 -9.95 -4.32
N GLU A 86 -31.37 -10.68 -5.43
CA GLU A 86 -30.70 -10.47 -6.72
C GLU A 86 -31.01 -9.11 -7.38
N GLY A 87 -32.03 -8.40 -6.88
CA GLY A 87 -32.54 -7.17 -7.46
C GLY A 87 -33.53 -7.44 -8.59
N ASP A 88 -34.57 -6.61 -8.68
CA ASP A 88 -35.58 -6.69 -9.74
C ASP A 88 -35.42 -5.49 -10.69
N LEU A 89 -34.62 -5.68 -11.73
CA LEU A 89 -34.40 -4.63 -12.74
C LEU A 89 -35.70 -4.28 -13.48
N ALA A 90 -36.55 -5.27 -13.76
CA ALA A 90 -37.81 -5.04 -14.45
C ALA A 90 -38.74 -4.15 -13.61
N GLY A 91 -38.83 -4.44 -12.30
CA GLY A 91 -39.56 -3.60 -11.35
C GLY A 91 -39.00 -2.17 -11.25
N VAL A 92 -37.67 -2.01 -11.24
CA VAL A 92 -37.04 -0.67 -11.24
C VAL A 92 -37.34 0.11 -12.53
N MET A 93 -37.27 -0.55 -13.69
CA MET A 93 -37.52 0.11 -14.98
C MET A 93 -39.00 0.41 -15.21
N ALA A 94 -39.90 -0.45 -14.74
CA ALA A 94 -41.33 -0.18 -14.76
C ALA A 94 -41.68 0.99 -13.83
N GLY A 95 -40.99 1.12 -12.69
CA GLY A 95 -41.36 2.06 -11.65
C GLY A 95 -42.65 1.63 -10.94
N ASN A 96 -43.00 2.33 -9.87
CA ASN A 96 -44.12 1.92 -9.00
C ASN A 96 -45.51 2.27 -9.56
N ASP A 97 -45.58 3.11 -10.60
CA ASP A 97 -46.83 3.65 -11.15
C ASP A 97 -47.07 3.17 -12.59
N THR A 98 -47.17 1.86 -12.81
CA THR A 98 -47.58 1.31 -14.10
C THR A 98 -49.00 0.74 -14.05
N TRP A 99 -49.75 0.93 -15.13
CA TRP A 99 -51.05 0.28 -15.33
C TRP A 99 -50.99 -0.64 -16.56
N THR A 100 -51.63 -1.80 -16.46
CA THR A 100 -51.75 -2.76 -17.56
C THR A 100 -53.07 -2.52 -18.30
N VAL A 101 -53.03 -2.42 -19.64
CA VAL A 101 -54.25 -2.37 -20.47
C VAL A 101 -54.58 -3.79 -20.91
N VAL A 102 -55.75 -4.30 -20.53
CA VAL A 102 -56.30 -5.59 -20.98
C VAL A 102 -57.35 -5.36 -22.07
N ALA A 103 -57.33 -6.18 -23.12
CA ALA A 103 -58.24 -6.13 -24.27
C ALA A 103 -59.59 -6.82 -23.98
#